data_AF-A0A080Z5P8-F1
#
_entry.id   AF-A0A080Z5P8-F1
#
_cell.length_a   1.000
_cell.length_b   1.000
_cell.length_c   1.000
_cell.angle_alpha   90.00
_cell.angle_beta   90.00
_cell.angle_gamma   90.00
#
_symmetry.space_group_name_H-M   'P 1'
#
loop_
_entity.id
_entity.type
_entity.pdbx_description
1 polymer ?
#
loop_
_entity_poly.entity_id
_entity_poly.type
_entity_poly.pdbx_seq_one_letter_code
_entity_poly.pdbx_strand_id
1 'polypeptide(L)'
;MRTLLLVVVALQVAITSATTALTDPALAPFYDTVGLACNKRVDCGYVPALACIEGKCEYCRPTAHDCNGHPKDVGYVCQVIEVLNEATGEKEAQQGLTSTGDTVDAAYCVEKNLFTPFTYNDLLTTLIAFSCTALGAGGGVGGGGLLVPMYILGGLNPKHAIPLSKVTIFGSAVAMYVVNCRGKHPLNRNRPLIDFGLVGLMEPTTLMGTVFGVMLNHIFPNWLILVLLVTLLSFITYKTFLKGKKIQEKESKSKLALIKNTLTGGPNGGGRGRRWSIYQRFDVEIAARRWLEKTRRSRKTRLIREEDEKDFQSLPPIIERKPTSSDPLLGDNRRFGTFPSDDDEKTQRRGTVERRDARVLPFEFVWPLVVSWLIILVQAFLRGGHGAPSAIGVTCNSSAYWAITLLPLTVLAGISLYIGYRLRLMNRFKVLSNYPFVDGDMHWVKRRVLMFPAVCTTAGVAAGLLGIGGGMVKGPIMLEAG
;
A
#
# COMPACT_ATOMS: atom_id res chain seq x y z
N MET A 1 0.60 30.33 -27.07
CA MET A 1 1.99 29.86 -26.89
C MET A 1 3.03 30.97 -26.79
N ARG A 2 2.97 32.06 -27.59
CA ARG A 2 3.95 33.17 -27.51
C ARG A 2 3.76 34.15 -26.33
N THR A 3 2.55 34.29 -25.80
CA THR A 3 2.26 35.13 -24.62
C THR A 3 2.64 34.46 -23.29
N LEU A 4 2.66 33.13 -23.24
CA LEU A 4 3.11 32.37 -22.06
C LEU A 4 4.64 32.43 -21.90
N LEU A 5 5.38 32.60 -23.01
CA LEU A 5 6.84 32.67 -23.02
C LEU A 5 7.36 34.03 -22.51
N LEU A 6 6.60 35.11 -22.71
CA LEU A 6 6.97 36.46 -22.27
C LEU A 6 6.75 36.68 -20.76
N VAL A 7 5.78 35.98 -20.16
CA VAL A 7 5.58 35.98 -18.70
C VAL A 7 6.68 35.19 -17.98
N VAL A 8 7.27 34.19 -18.64
CA VAL A 8 8.38 33.39 -18.09
C VAL A 8 9.72 34.16 -18.08
N VAL A 9 9.90 35.13 -18.98
CA VAL A 9 11.12 35.97 -19.04
C VAL A 9 11.03 37.20 -18.13
N ALA A 10 9.83 37.74 -17.90
CA ALA A 10 9.64 38.91 -17.04
C ALA A 10 9.76 38.63 -15.52
N LEU A 11 9.70 37.36 -15.09
CA LEU A 11 9.84 36.97 -13.68
C LEU A 11 11.27 36.57 -13.27
N GLN A 12 12.28 36.91 -14.08
CA GLN A 12 13.70 36.66 -13.77
C GLN A 12 14.36 37.75 -12.89
N VAL A 13 13.62 38.70 -12.30
CA VAL A 13 14.24 39.85 -11.57
C VAL A 13 13.78 40.03 -10.12
N ALA A 14 13.04 39.10 -9.52
CA ALA A 14 12.76 39.15 -8.07
C ALA A 14 13.51 38.03 -7.33
N ILE A 15 14.84 38.15 -7.32
CA ILE A 15 15.72 37.35 -6.47
C ILE A 15 15.62 37.93 -5.05
N THR A 16 14.94 37.22 -4.16
CA THR A 16 15.25 37.27 -2.73
C THR A 16 15.52 35.84 -2.26
N SER A 17 16.80 35.51 -2.29
CA SER A 17 17.43 34.32 -1.76
C SER A 17 17.20 34.20 -0.25
N ALA A 18 16.58 33.09 0.17
CA ALA A 18 16.80 32.58 1.52
C ALA A 18 18.00 31.61 1.45
N THR A 19 19.19 32.20 1.41
CA THR A 19 20.48 31.51 1.49
C THR A 19 20.87 31.42 2.97
N THR A 20 21.08 30.20 3.47
CA THR A 20 21.64 29.99 4.82
C THR A 20 23.13 30.29 4.79
N ALA A 21 23.49 31.53 5.10
CA ALA A 21 24.87 31.95 5.30
C ALA A 21 25.45 31.32 6.57
N LEU A 22 26.79 31.20 6.64
CA LEU A 22 27.53 30.89 7.85
C LEU A 22 27.07 31.87 8.95
N THR A 23 26.38 31.39 9.98
CA THR A 23 25.99 32.24 11.10
C THR A 23 27.25 32.60 11.86
N ASP A 24 27.43 33.89 12.16
CA ASP A 24 28.39 34.34 13.18
C ASP A 24 28.25 33.42 14.40
N PRO A 25 29.32 32.88 15.00
CA PRO A 25 29.21 31.97 16.14
C PRO A 25 28.34 32.55 17.27
N ALA A 26 28.31 33.88 17.43
CA ALA A 26 27.44 34.58 18.39
C ALA A 26 25.92 34.49 18.07
N LEU A 27 25.56 34.10 16.85
CA LEU A 27 24.20 33.92 16.33
C LEU A 27 23.90 32.44 16.01
N ALA A 28 24.71 31.51 16.52
CA ALA A 28 24.45 30.09 16.37
C ALA A 28 23.07 29.70 16.94
N PRO A 29 22.39 28.70 16.35
CA PRO A 29 21.09 28.26 16.85
C PRO A 29 21.17 27.87 18.34
N PHE A 30 20.21 28.37 19.12
CA PHE A 30 20.03 28.06 20.55
C PHE A 30 21.08 28.63 21.52
N TYR A 31 21.83 29.65 21.11
CA TYR A 31 22.84 30.31 21.97
C TYR A 31 22.29 30.76 23.33
N ASP A 32 21.03 31.21 23.42
CA ASP A 32 20.39 31.66 24.67
C ASP A 32 20.28 30.58 25.77
N THR A 33 20.36 29.30 25.39
CA THR A 33 20.20 28.16 26.32
C THR A 33 21.51 27.52 26.75
N VAL A 34 22.64 27.97 26.18
CA VAL A 34 23.98 27.48 26.53
C VAL A 34 24.36 27.98 27.92
N GLY A 35 24.89 27.08 28.78
CA GLY A 35 25.34 27.42 30.13
C GLY A 35 24.28 27.35 31.23
N LEU A 36 23.03 27.03 30.91
CA LEU A 36 21.98 26.73 31.90
C LEU A 36 22.33 25.47 32.70
N ALA A 37 22.01 25.48 33.99
CA ALA A 37 22.21 24.31 34.85
C ALA A 37 21.24 23.18 34.47
N CYS A 38 21.74 21.94 34.37
CA CYS A 38 20.97 20.77 33.99
C CYS A 38 21.36 19.54 34.82
N ASN A 39 20.43 18.61 34.99
CA ASN A 39 20.70 17.27 35.52
C ASN A 39 20.45 16.19 34.45
N LYS A 40 19.51 16.45 33.54
CA LYS A 40 19.16 15.60 32.41
C LYS A 40 19.13 16.43 31.15
N ARG A 41 19.34 15.79 29.99
CA ARG A 41 19.20 16.42 28.68
C ARG A 41 17.85 17.11 28.46
N VAL A 42 16.79 16.61 29.09
CA VAL A 42 15.44 17.18 29.04
C VAL A 42 15.39 18.60 29.62
N ASP A 43 16.26 18.90 30.59
CA ASP A 43 16.32 20.20 31.25
C ASP A 43 16.85 21.30 30.31
N CYS A 44 17.57 20.89 29.25
CA CYS A 44 18.04 21.76 28.17
C CYS A 44 16.97 22.01 27.08
N GLY A 45 15.68 21.79 27.38
CA GLY A 45 14.57 22.17 26.49
C GLY A 45 14.33 21.26 25.29
N TYR A 46 14.82 20.01 25.31
CA TYR A 46 14.73 19.06 24.17
C TYR A 46 15.38 19.57 22.88
N VAL A 47 16.32 20.51 22.98
CA VAL A 47 17.04 21.03 21.82
C VAL A 47 17.95 19.93 21.26
N PRO A 48 17.90 19.62 19.93
CA PRO A 48 18.69 18.53 19.38
C PRO A 48 20.20 18.79 19.41
N ALA A 49 20.63 20.06 19.43
CA ALA A 49 22.03 20.45 19.45
C ALA A 49 22.69 20.41 20.84
N LEU A 50 21.90 20.36 21.92
CA LEU A 50 22.40 20.50 23.28
C LEU A 50 22.33 19.19 24.07
N ALA A 51 23.38 18.95 24.86
CA ALA A 51 23.51 17.89 25.83
C ALA A 51 23.81 18.48 27.22
N CYS A 52 23.55 17.70 28.27
CA CYS A 52 23.89 18.09 29.62
C CYS A 52 25.30 17.58 29.95
N ILE A 53 26.28 18.47 29.91
CA ILE A 53 27.70 18.18 30.12
C ILE A 53 28.12 18.85 31.42
N GLU A 54 28.60 18.05 32.38
CA GLU A 54 29.08 18.55 33.69
C GLU A 54 28.07 19.46 34.42
N GLY A 55 26.78 19.19 34.24
CA GLY A 55 25.69 19.95 34.87
C GLY A 55 25.34 21.27 34.17
N LYS A 56 25.85 21.51 32.95
CA LYS A 56 25.49 22.64 32.10
C LYS A 56 25.02 22.20 30.72
N CYS A 57 24.12 22.97 30.12
CA CYS A 57 23.69 22.75 28.74
C CYS A 57 24.77 23.24 27.76
N GLU A 58 25.39 22.32 27.02
CA GLU A 58 26.45 22.60 26.05
C GLU A 58 26.25 21.82 24.74
N TYR A 59 26.94 22.21 23.67
CA TYR A 59 26.91 21.48 22.39
C TYR A 59 27.52 20.07 22.57
N CYS A 60 26.79 19.03 22.14
CA CYS A 60 27.25 17.63 22.26
C CYS A 60 28.50 17.42 21.38
N ARG A 61 29.45 16.58 21.81
CA ARG A 61 30.71 16.34 21.08
C ARG A 61 30.71 14.94 20.46
N PRO A 62 31.24 14.73 19.23
CA PRO A 62 31.23 13.43 18.56
C PRO A 62 32.08 12.35 19.27
N THR A 63 33.08 12.76 20.05
CA THR A 63 34.01 11.84 20.73
C THR A 63 33.53 11.37 22.11
N ALA A 64 32.53 12.02 22.68
CA ALA A 64 32.02 11.72 24.01
C ALA A 64 30.51 11.42 23.90
N HIS A 65 30.04 10.33 24.48
CA HIS A 65 28.64 9.89 24.37
C HIS A 65 27.66 10.80 25.16
N ASP A 66 27.78 12.12 25.02
CA ASP A 66 27.13 13.14 25.85
C ASP A 66 25.61 13.23 25.59
N CYS A 67 25.19 12.72 24.44
CA CYS A 67 23.83 12.76 23.97
C CYS A 67 22.91 11.76 24.71
N ASN A 68 23.47 10.85 25.53
CA ASN A 68 22.75 9.77 26.23
C ASN A 68 22.55 10.07 27.73
N GLY A 69 21.41 9.68 28.29
CA GLY A 69 21.08 9.92 29.71
C GLY A 69 21.80 8.98 30.69
N HIS A 70 22.43 7.91 30.18
CA HIS A 70 23.24 6.98 30.95
C HIS A 70 24.51 6.59 30.17
N PRO A 71 25.65 6.36 30.85
CA PRO A 71 26.93 6.05 30.20
C PRO A 71 26.98 4.72 29.43
N LYS A 72 25.97 3.85 29.55
CA LYS A 72 25.83 2.59 28.78
C LYS A 72 24.78 2.68 27.67
N ASP A 73 24.04 3.77 27.59
CA ASP A 73 23.05 3.96 26.55
C ASP A 73 23.75 4.56 25.33
N VAL A 74 23.54 3.97 24.16
CA VAL A 74 24.21 4.31 22.89
C VAL A 74 23.17 4.61 21.80
N GLY A 75 21.93 4.89 22.19
CA GLY A 75 20.84 5.18 21.27
C GLY A 75 21.05 6.45 20.45
N TYR A 76 21.69 7.46 21.05
CA TYR A 76 21.98 8.73 20.41
C TYR A 76 23.49 8.96 20.26
N VAL A 77 23.88 9.47 19.10
CA VAL A 77 25.27 9.82 18.77
C VAL A 77 25.29 11.26 18.29
N CYS A 78 26.39 11.95 18.58
CA CYS A 78 26.56 13.30 18.11
C CYS A 78 27.05 13.33 16.66
N GLN A 79 26.36 14.07 15.80
CA GLN A 79 26.77 14.24 14.41
C GLN A 79 26.93 15.72 14.06
N VAL A 80 28.12 16.06 13.57
CA VAL A 80 28.49 17.41 13.13
C VAL A 80 27.71 17.73 11.86
N ILE A 81 27.14 18.94 11.76
CA ILE A 81 26.52 19.41 10.53
C ILE A 81 27.57 20.14 9.69
N GLU A 82 27.79 19.62 8.49
CA GLU A 82 28.56 20.28 7.46
C GLU A 82 27.60 21.05 6.53
N VAL A 83 27.81 22.36 6.41
CA VAL A 83 27.07 23.26 5.52
C VAL A 83 27.92 23.52 4.28
N LEU A 84 27.29 23.57 3.11
CA LEU A 84 28.01 23.90 1.87
C LEU A 84 28.27 25.41 1.83
N ASN A 85 29.54 25.80 1.81
CA ASN A 85 29.94 27.20 1.69
C ASN A 85 29.84 27.62 0.22
N GLU A 86 28.93 28.56 -0.09
CA GLU A 86 28.72 29.05 -1.46
C GLU A 86 29.94 29.79 -2.04
N ALA A 87 30.85 30.29 -1.20
CA ALA A 87 32.04 31.01 -1.64
C ALA A 87 33.22 30.08 -2.01
N THR A 88 33.35 28.93 -1.34
CA THR A 88 34.46 27.98 -1.56
C THR A 88 34.02 26.70 -2.25
N GLY A 89 32.72 26.39 -2.26
CA GLY A 89 32.17 25.12 -2.75
C GLY A 89 32.49 23.91 -1.85
N GLU A 90 33.16 24.13 -0.72
CA GLU A 90 33.53 23.11 0.26
C GLU A 90 32.47 23.00 1.37
N LYS A 91 32.42 21.84 2.01
CA LYS A 91 31.54 21.59 3.15
C LYS A 91 32.28 21.95 4.43
N GLU A 92 31.76 22.91 5.18
CA GLU A 92 32.35 23.39 6.43
C GLU A 92 31.40 23.15 7.61
N ALA A 93 31.95 22.77 8.77
CA ALA A 93 31.15 22.58 9.97
C ALA A 93 30.65 23.93 10.51
N GLN A 94 29.37 24.00 10.91
CA GLN A 94 28.84 25.19 11.58
C GLN A 94 29.45 25.31 12.97
N GLN A 95 29.91 26.51 13.38
CA GLN A 95 30.54 26.73 14.68
C GLN A 95 29.57 27.37 15.67
N GLY A 96 29.61 26.95 16.94
CA GLY A 96 28.90 27.55 18.06
C GLY A 96 29.84 27.86 19.23
N LEU A 97 29.43 28.75 20.15
CA LEU A 97 30.19 29.06 21.37
C LEU A 97 29.76 28.19 22.56
N THR A 98 30.72 27.70 23.34
CA THR A 98 30.47 27.06 24.65
C THR A 98 30.22 28.08 25.75
N SER A 99 29.81 27.60 26.94
CA SER A 99 29.63 28.43 28.13
C SER A 99 30.93 29.13 28.60
N THR A 100 32.09 28.62 28.16
CA THR A 100 33.42 29.17 28.42
C THR A 100 33.91 30.15 27.34
N GLY A 101 33.18 30.31 26.23
CA GLY A 101 33.56 31.16 25.11
C GLY A 101 34.44 30.49 24.05
N ASP A 102 34.61 29.16 24.10
CA ASP A 102 35.37 28.41 23.11
C ASP A 102 34.50 28.11 21.88
N THR A 103 35.09 28.16 20.69
CA THR A 103 34.43 27.77 19.43
C THR A 103 34.44 26.25 19.28
N VAL A 104 33.27 25.65 19.13
CA VAL A 104 33.10 24.20 18.93
C VAL A 104 32.21 23.95 17.72
N ASP A 105 32.49 22.88 16.99
CA ASP A 105 31.65 22.44 15.88
C ASP A 105 30.26 22.06 16.42
N ALA A 106 29.23 22.74 15.92
CA ALA A 106 27.85 22.50 16.27
C ALA A 106 27.45 21.10 15.78
N ALA A 107 27.19 20.22 16.74
CA ALA A 107 26.75 18.87 16.48
C ALA A 107 25.38 18.61 17.13
N TYR A 108 24.63 17.70 16.51
CA TYR A 108 23.26 17.41 16.89
C TYR A 108 23.19 15.96 17.35
N CYS A 109 22.46 15.73 18.44
CA CYS A 109 22.15 14.42 18.94
C CYS A 109 21.16 13.75 17.99
N VAL A 110 21.68 12.93 17.09
CA VAL A 110 20.89 12.11 16.17
C VAL A 110 20.86 10.67 16.68
N GLU A 111 19.88 9.90 16.22
CA GLU A 111 19.92 8.45 16.48
C GLU A 111 21.15 7.83 15.82
N LYS A 112 21.70 6.80 16.47
CA LYS A 112 22.79 6.02 15.89
C LYS A 112 22.42 5.46 14.52
N ASN A 113 23.45 5.25 13.70
CA ASN A 113 23.29 4.54 12.43
C ASN A 113 22.92 3.07 12.66
N LEU A 114 22.22 2.47 11.69
CA LEU A 114 21.65 1.13 11.80
C LEU A 114 22.69 0.02 12.12
N PHE A 115 23.94 0.20 11.70
CA PHE A 115 24.98 -0.83 11.78
C PHE A 115 26.08 -0.53 12.81
N THR A 116 26.22 0.70 13.30
CA THR A 116 27.36 1.10 14.13
C THR A 116 26.94 2.10 15.22
N PRO A 117 27.17 1.82 16.51
CA PRO A 117 27.52 0.52 17.12
C PRO A 117 26.29 -0.42 17.19
N PHE A 118 26.46 -1.68 16.75
CA PHE A 118 25.41 -2.69 16.86
C PHE A 118 25.32 -3.22 18.30
N THR A 119 24.20 -2.96 18.97
CA THR A 119 23.99 -3.33 20.38
C THR A 119 23.15 -4.61 20.52
N TYR A 120 23.13 -5.19 21.72
CA TYR A 120 22.26 -6.34 22.01
C TYR A 120 20.77 -6.01 21.80
N ASN A 121 20.36 -4.77 22.06
CA ASN A 121 18.99 -4.31 21.81
C ASN A 121 18.66 -4.34 20.30
N ASP A 122 19.63 -4.03 19.43
CA ASP A 122 19.46 -4.12 17.97
C ASP A 122 19.34 -5.58 17.51
N LEU A 123 20.14 -6.49 18.09
CA LEU A 123 20.02 -7.92 17.82
C LEU A 123 18.66 -8.47 18.26
N LEU A 124 18.20 -8.11 19.45
CA LEU A 124 16.91 -8.54 19.96
C LEU A 124 15.76 -8.00 19.09
N THR A 125 15.81 -6.72 18.72
CA THR A 125 14.78 -6.10 17.88
C THR A 125 14.74 -6.68 16.47
N THR A 126 15.89 -7.01 15.88
CA THR A 126 15.94 -7.69 14.57
C THR A 126 15.38 -9.11 14.63
N LEU A 127 15.67 -9.89 15.68
CA LEU A 127 15.09 -11.22 15.90
C LEU A 127 13.56 -11.17 16.10
N ILE A 128 13.08 -10.20 16.87
CA ILE A 128 11.63 -9.97 17.06
C ILE A 128 10.98 -9.57 15.73
N ALA A 129 11.58 -8.63 14.99
CA ALA A 129 11.07 -8.18 13.70
C ALA A 129 11.01 -9.34 12.68
N PHE A 130 12.04 -10.20 12.65
CA PHE A 130 12.05 -11.40 11.83
C PHE A 130 10.88 -12.33 12.21
N SER A 131 10.71 -12.61 13.50
CA SER A 131 9.65 -13.48 14.01
C SER A 131 8.25 -12.92 13.71
N CYS A 132 8.03 -11.63 13.92
CA CYS A 132 6.78 -10.94 13.57
C CYS A 132 6.49 -11.01 12.06
N THR A 133 7.53 -10.87 11.22
CA THR A 133 7.37 -10.96 9.76
C THR A 133 7.04 -12.38 9.33
N ALA A 134 7.70 -13.39 9.90
CA ALA A 134 7.44 -14.80 9.61
C ALA A 134 6.01 -15.20 9.99
N LEU A 135 5.56 -14.86 11.21
CA LEU A 135 4.19 -15.10 11.66
C LEU A 135 3.17 -14.32 10.80
N GLY A 136 3.50 -13.07 10.47
CA GLY A 136 2.65 -12.22 9.63
C GLY A 136 2.52 -12.72 8.20
N ALA A 137 3.58 -13.31 7.64
CA ALA A 137 3.55 -13.97 6.33
C ALA A 137 2.70 -15.24 6.38
N GLY A 138 2.86 -16.09 7.40
CA GLY A 138 2.00 -17.27 7.60
C GLY A 138 0.52 -16.92 7.77
N GLY A 139 0.23 -15.79 8.41
CA GLY A 139 -1.14 -15.26 8.54
C GLY A 139 -1.69 -14.54 7.30
N GLY A 140 -0.90 -14.34 6.25
CA GLY A 140 -1.31 -13.63 5.03
C GLY A 140 -1.49 -12.11 5.20
N VAL A 141 -1.07 -11.54 6.33
CA VAL A 141 -1.22 -10.11 6.68
C VAL A 141 0.07 -9.32 6.36
N GLY A 142 1.20 -10.01 6.19
CA GLY A 142 2.48 -9.41 5.78
C GLY A 142 3.27 -8.72 6.90
N GLY A 143 2.87 -8.88 8.17
CA GLY A 143 3.64 -8.48 9.37
C GLY A 143 3.82 -6.98 9.62
N GLY A 144 3.51 -6.12 8.64
CA GLY A 144 3.87 -4.70 8.67
C GLY A 144 3.34 -3.87 9.83
N GLY A 145 2.22 -4.28 10.44
CA GLY A 145 1.56 -3.52 11.52
C GLY A 145 2.25 -3.69 12.86
N LEU A 146 3.00 -4.79 13.01
CA LEU A 146 3.74 -5.10 14.23
C LEU A 146 5.16 -4.52 14.18
N LEU A 147 5.72 -4.30 12.98
CA LEU A 147 7.11 -3.87 12.84
C LEU A 147 7.37 -2.49 13.43
N VAL A 148 6.50 -1.50 13.16
CA VAL A 148 6.68 -0.14 13.66
C VAL A 148 6.64 -0.09 15.19
N PRO A 149 5.62 -0.67 15.88
CA PRO A 149 5.64 -0.76 17.34
C PRO A 149 6.87 -1.49 17.90
N MET A 150 7.33 -2.57 17.26
CA MET A 150 8.49 -3.33 17.75
C MET A 150 9.80 -2.54 17.62
N TYR A 151 9.97 -1.77 16.54
CA TYR A 151 11.12 -0.86 16.41
C TYR A 151 11.07 0.27 17.45
N ILE A 152 9.88 0.81 17.75
CA ILE A 152 9.72 1.82 18.80
C ILE A 152 10.07 1.25 20.19
N LEU A 153 9.64 0.03 20.50
CA LEU A 153 10.02 -0.67 21.73
C LEU A 153 11.53 -0.95 21.80
N GLY A 154 12.18 -1.06 20.64
CA GLY A 154 13.63 -1.12 20.50
C GLY A 154 14.39 0.17 20.81
N GLY A 155 13.69 1.27 21.06
CA GLY A 155 14.28 2.58 21.33
C GLY A 155 14.40 3.50 20.11
N LEU A 156 13.88 3.11 18.94
CA LEU A 156 13.88 3.97 17.75
C LEU A 156 12.70 4.95 17.76
N ASN A 157 12.94 6.19 17.34
CA ASN A 157 11.90 7.18 17.14
C ASN A 157 11.01 6.77 15.96
N PRO A 158 9.71 7.12 15.99
CA PRO A 158 8.77 6.79 14.90
C PRO A 158 9.25 7.23 13.51
N LYS A 159 9.95 8.37 13.40
CA LYS A 159 10.46 8.90 12.14
C LYS A 159 11.56 8.02 11.50
N HIS A 160 12.31 7.26 12.29
CA HIS A 160 13.30 6.29 11.80
C HIS A 160 12.72 4.87 11.68
N ALA A 161 11.85 4.49 12.62
CA ALA A 161 11.16 3.20 12.60
C ALA A 161 10.28 2.99 11.35
N ILE A 162 9.60 4.04 10.86
CA ILE A 162 8.68 3.96 9.72
C ILE A 162 9.40 3.68 8.39
N PRO A 163 10.48 4.39 8.02
CA PRO A 163 11.29 4.02 6.86
C PRO A 163 11.86 2.60 6.95
N LEU A 164 12.36 2.19 8.13
CA LEU A 164 12.88 0.84 8.35
C LEU A 164 11.80 -0.23 8.15
N SER A 165 10.59 0.00 8.65
CA SER A 165 9.47 -0.92 8.44
C SER A 165 9.08 -1.06 6.97
N LYS A 166 9.16 0.03 6.19
CA LYS A 166 8.84 -0.02 4.75
C LYS A 166 9.82 -0.89 3.98
N VAL A 167 11.11 -0.82 4.29
CA VAL A 167 12.14 -1.66 3.65
C VAL A 167 11.93 -3.14 4.00
N THR A 168 11.64 -3.45 5.26
CA THR A 168 11.40 -4.85 5.67
C THR A 168 10.11 -5.43 5.11
N ILE A 169 9.03 -4.63 5.04
CA ILE A 169 7.78 -5.01 4.36
C ILE A 169 7.99 -5.22 2.86
N PHE A 170 8.82 -4.39 2.21
CA PHE A 170 9.14 -4.57 0.80
C PHE A 170 9.85 -5.90 0.54
N GLY A 171 10.86 -6.24 1.35
CA GLY A 171 11.55 -7.53 1.26
C GLY A 171 10.60 -8.72 1.45
N SER A 172 9.69 -8.66 2.43
CA SER A 172 8.70 -9.72 2.66
C SER A 172 7.69 -9.84 1.52
N ALA A 173 7.28 -8.73 0.91
CA ALA A 173 6.39 -8.71 -0.25
C ALA A 173 7.04 -9.35 -1.49
N VAL A 174 8.33 -9.08 -1.74
CA VAL A 174 9.08 -9.72 -2.83
C VAL A 174 9.15 -11.24 -2.62
N ALA A 175 9.50 -11.68 -1.41
CA ALA A 175 9.53 -13.11 -1.08
C ALA A 175 8.15 -13.77 -1.28
N MET A 176 7.08 -13.12 -0.80
CA MET A 176 5.72 -13.62 -0.94
C MET A 176 5.27 -13.69 -2.41
N TYR A 177 5.65 -12.70 -3.22
CA TYR A 177 5.37 -12.70 -4.66
C TYR A 177 6.07 -13.88 -5.36
N VAL A 178 7.35 -14.12 -5.08
CA VAL A 178 8.13 -15.23 -5.67
C VAL A 178 7.50 -16.59 -5.36
N VAL A 179 6.98 -16.78 -4.14
CA VAL A 179 6.29 -18.02 -3.76
C VAL A 179 4.93 -18.16 -4.45
N ASN A 180 4.16 -17.09 -4.55
CA ASN A 180 2.78 -17.13 -5.05
C ASN A 180 2.62 -16.93 -6.56
N CYS A 181 3.64 -16.43 -7.27
CA CYS A 181 3.53 -16.13 -8.71
C CYS A 181 3.27 -17.38 -9.57
N ARG A 182 3.66 -18.56 -9.08
CA ARG A 182 3.40 -19.87 -9.72
C ARG A 182 2.14 -20.55 -9.20
N GLY A 183 1.43 -19.93 -8.24
CA GLY A 183 0.19 -20.42 -7.66
C GLY A 183 -0.96 -20.40 -8.68
N LYS A 184 -1.82 -21.43 -8.62
CA LYS A 184 -3.00 -21.57 -9.47
C LYS A 184 -4.27 -21.37 -8.64
N HIS A 185 -5.33 -20.88 -9.27
CA HIS A 185 -6.60 -20.62 -8.60
C HIS A 185 -7.23 -21.92 -8.06
N PRO A 186 -7.71 -21.96 -6.80
CA PRO A 186 -8.15 -23.18 -6.13
C PRO A 186 -9.35 -23.86 -6.81
N LEU A 187 -10.25 -23.07 -7.38
CA LEU A 187 -11.46 -23.55 -8.04
C LEU A 187 -11.32 -23.67 -9.57
N ASN A 188 -10.28 -23.07 -10.17
CA ASN A 188 -10.06 -23.11 -11.61
C ASN A 188 -8.56 -23.19 -11.92
N ARG A 189 -8.06 -24.41 -12.19
CA ARG A 189 -6.63 -24.68 -12.37
C ARG A 189 -5.99 -23.97 -13.57
N ASN A 190 -6.79 -23.43 -14.51
CA ASN A 190 -6.28 -22.73 -15.67
C ASN A 190 -5.97 -21.26 -15.40
N ARG A 191 -6.47 -20.68 -14.30
CA ARG A 191 -6.22 -19.28 -13.91
C ARG A 191 -5.08 -19.18 -12.89
N PRO A 192 -4.25 -18.14 -12.96
CA PRO A 192 -3.28 -17.84 -11.90
C PRO A 192 -4.00 -17.43 -10.61
N LEU A 193 -3.30 -17.52 -9.48
CA LEU A 193 -3.82 -17.10 -8.18
C LEU A 193 -3.93 -15.56 -8.06
N ILE A 194 -3.05 -14.82 -8.73
CA ILE A 194 -2.96 -13.36 -8.66
C ILE A 194 -3.86 -12.71 -9.72
N ASP A 195 -4.80 -11.87 -9.28
CA ASP A 195 -5.62 -11.03 -10.17
C ASP A 195 -4.90 -9.69 -10.48
N PHE A 196 -4.22 -9.64 -11.62
CA PHE A 196 -3.52 -8.44 -12.08
C PHE A 196 -4.46 -7.28 -12.47
N GLY A 197 -5.74 -7.55 -12.77
CA GLY A 197 -6.72 -6.49 -13.03
C GLY A 197 -6.98 -5.68 -11.77
N LEU A 198 -7.19 -6.38 -10.65
CA LEU A 198 -7.35 -5.75 -9.34
C LEU A 198 -6.08 -4.98 -8.92
N VAL A 199 -4.90 -5.59 -9.08
CA VAL A 199 -3.62 -4.93 -8.77
C VAL A 199 -3.42 -3.67 -9.61
N GLY A 200 -3.66 -3.75 -10.94
CA GLY A 200 -3.54 -2.62 -11.86
C GLY A 200 -4.45 -1.44 -11.48
N LEU A 201 -5.64 -1.71 -10.95
CA LEU A 201 -6.57 -0.68 -10.50
C LEU A 201 -6.14 -0.03 -9.18
N MET A 202 -5.73 -0.85 -8.20
CA MET A 202 -5.50 -0.42 -6.81
C MET A 202 -4.13 0.21 -6.58
N GLU A 203 -3.09 -0.22 -7.31
CA GLU A 203 -1.72 0.18 -7.00
C GLU A 203 -1.40 1.64 -7.33
N PRO A 204 -1.77 2.20 -8.51
CA PRO A 204 -1.47 3.60 -8.82
C PRO A 204 -2.06 4.59 -7.80
N THR A 205 -3.27 4.33 -7.28
CA THR A 205 -3.87 5.23 -6.28
C THR A 205 -3.33 4.98 -4.87
N THR A 206 -2.81 3.79 -4.59
CA THR A 206 -2.05 3.53 -3.37
C THR A 206 -0.76 4.34 -3.37
N LEU A 207 0.00 4.31 -4.48
CA LEU A 207 1.21 5.12 -4.65
C LEU A 207 0.91 6.60 -4.45
N MET A 208 -0.17 7.11 -5.06
CA MET A 208 -0.64 8.48 -4.85
C MET A 208 -0.91 8.79 -3.37
N GLY A 209 -1.61 7.90 -2.66
CA GLY A 209 -1.84 8.04 -1.22
C GLY A 209 -0.54 8.05 -0.41
N THR A 210 0.43 7.18 -0.75
CA THR A 210 1.70 7.10 -0.02
C THR A 210 2.53 8.37 -0.10
N VAL A 211 2.50 9.08 -1.24
CA VAL A 211 3.19 10.38 -1.40
C VAL A 211 2.66 11.38 -0.38
N PHE A 212 1.34 11.50 -0.24
CA PHE A 212 0.72 12.35 0.77
C PHE A 212 1.00 11.86 2.19
N GLY A 213 0.94 10.54 2.44
CA GLY A 213 1.22 9.98 3.75
C GLY A 213 2.64 10.24 4.23
N VAL A 214 3.64 10.11 3.35
CA VAL A 214 5.05 10.44 3.66
C VAL A 214 5.22 11.93 3.93
N MET A 215 4.53 12.79 3.18
CA MET A 215 4.55 14.23 3.44
C MET A 215 3.96 14.57 4.82
N LEU A 216 2.83 13.94 5.18
CA LEU A 216 2.23 14.10 6.51
C LEU A 216 3.13 13.55 7.63
N ASN A 217 3.90 12.48 7.39
CA ASN A 217 4.85 11.96 8.37
C ASN A 217 5.93 13.00 8.72
N HIS A 218 6.35 13.80 7.74
CA HIS A 218 7.31 14.87 7.98
C HIS A 218 6.68 16.06 8.74
N ILE A 219 5.42 16.37 8.44
CA ILE A 219 4.70 17.51 9.04
C ILE A 219 4.26 17.20 10.48
N PHE A 220 3.86 15.96 10.78
CA PHE A 220 3.29 15.60 12.07
C PHE A 220 4.37 15.37 13.14
N PRO A 221 4.11 15.79 14.39
CA PRO A 221 4.99 15.48 15.51
C PRO A 221 4.93 13.99 15.89
N ASN A 222 6.00 13.48 16.51
CA ASN A 222 6.15 12.06 16.84
C ASN A 222 5.00 11.52 17.71
N TRP A 223 4.56 12.29 18.71
CA TRP A 223 3.46 11.89 19.60
C TRP A 223 2.14 11.68 18.83
N LEU A 224 1.87 12.51 17.82
CA LEU A 224 0.65 12.40 17.02
C LEU A 224 0.71 11.16 16.14
N ILE A 225 1.86 10.89 15.52
CA ILE A 225 2.09 9.67 14.73
C ILE A 225 1.88 8.42 15.60
N LEU A 226 2.39 8.43 16.84
CA LEU A 226 2.22 7.33 17.77
C LEU A 226 0.75 7.13 18.15
N VAL A 227 0.02 8.19 18.49
CA VAL A 227 -1.42 8.11 18.80
C VAL A 227 -2.21 7.58 17.60
N LEU A 228 -1.93 8.07 16.39
CA LEU A 228 -2.57 7.58 15.15
C LEU A 228 -2.24 6.11 14.87
N LEU A 229 -0.99 5.69 15.11
CA LEU A 229 -0.56 4.30 14.97
C LEU A 229 -1.32 3.39 15.95
N VAL A 230 -1.35 3.74 17.24
CA VAL A 230 -2.00 2.94 18.28
C VAL A 230 -3.50 2.85 18.05
N THR A 231 -4.16 3.96 17.72
CA THR A 231 -5.61 3.99 17.44
C THR A 231 -5.96 3.13 16.22
N LEU A 232 -5.21 3.25 15.13
CA LEU A 232 -5.43 2.45 13.93
C LEU A 232 -5.18 0.96 14.18
N LEU A 233 -4.07 0.59 14.82
CA LEU A 233 -3.76 -0.80 15.13
C LEU A 233 -4.81 -1.42 16.07
N SER A 234 -5.28 -0.66 17.06
CA SER A 234 -6.34 -1.10 17.97
C SER A 234 -7.65 -1.34 17.20
N PHE A 235 -8.02 -0.41 16.31
CA PHE A 235 -9.22 -0.54 15.48
C PHE A 235 -9.15 -1.75 14.53
N ILE A 236 -8.02 -1.92 13.83
CA ILE A 236 -7.81 -3.06 12.92
C ILE A 236 -7.82 -4.38 13.71
N THR A 237 -7.18 -4.43 14.87
CA THR A 237 -7.14 -5.62 15.73
C THR A 237 -8.55 -5.99 16.20
N TYR A 238 -9.33 -5.01 16.68
CA TYR A 238 -10.72 -5.21 17.07
C TYR A 238 -11.59 -5.72 15.93
N LYS A 239 -11.54 -5.07 14.76
CA LYS A 239 -12.27 -5.50 13.56
C LYS A 239 -11.88 -6.91 13.11
N THR A 240 -10.58 -7.21 13.11
CA THR A 240 -10.04 -8.51 12.71
C THR A 240 -10.46 -9.61 13.68
N PHE A 241 -10.43 -9.33 14.99
CA PHE A 241 -10.90 -10.27 16.02
C PHE A 241 -12.39 -10.61 15.87
N LEU A 242 -13.24 -9.59 15.69
CA LEU A 242 -14.67 -9.80 15.45
C LEU A 242 -14.94 -10.61 14.18
N LYS A 243 -14.22 -10.30 13.09
CA LYS A 243 -14.34 -11.02 11.82
C LYS A 243 -13.85 -12.46 11.96
N GLY A 244 -12.74 -12.67 12.67
CA GLY A 244 -12.20 -13.98 13.02
C GLY A 244 -13.21 -14.84 13.77
N LYS A 245 -13.83 -14.30 14.83
CA LYS A 245 -14.89 -15.00 15.59
C LYS A 245 -16.06 -15.40 14.68
N LYS A 246 -16.52 -14.48 13.81
CA LYS A 246 -17.62 -14.75 12.86
C LYS A 246 -17.27 -15.84 11.83
N ILE A 247 -16.02 -15.89 11.37
CA ILE A 247 -15.55 -16.92 10.44
C ILE A 247 -15.43 -18.27 11.17
N GLN A 248 -14.84 -18.28 12.37
CA GLN A 248 -14.70 -19.49 13.19
C GLN A 248 -16.06 -20.10 13.55
N GLU A 249 -17.06 -19.27 13.88
CA GLU A 249 -18.42 -19.75 14.13
C GLU A 249 -19.06 -20.39 12.89
N LYS A 250 -18.82 -19.84 11.70
CA LYS A 250 -19.29 -20.43 10.43
C LYS A 250 -18.61 -21.76 10.16
N GLU A 251 -17.29 -21.83 10.30
CA GLU A 251 -16.52 -23.07 10.09
C GLU A 251 -16.93 -24.17 11.07
N SER A 252 -17.11 -23.84 12.34
CA SER A 252 -17.58 -24.78 13.37
C SER A 252 -18.98 -25.32 13.04
N LYS A 253 -19.90 -24.46 12.60
CA LYS A 253 -21.25 -24.88 12.16
C LYS A 253 -21.18 -25.76 10.91
N SER A 254 -20.34 -25.42 9.93
CA SER A 254 -20.14 -26.24 8.72
C SER A 254 -19.51 -27.60 9.03
N LYS A 255 -18.50 -27.66 9.90
CA LYS A 255 -17.89 -28.92 10.37
C LYS A 255 -18.90 -29.78 11.13
N LEU A 256 -19.68 -29.18 12.03
CA LEU A 256 -20.72 -29.89 12.77
C LEU A 256 -21.84 -30.41 11.85
N ALA A 257 -22.24 -29.62 10.84
CA ALA A 257 -23.20 -30.07 9.83
C ALA A 257 -22.64 -31.24 8.99
N LEU A 258 -21.36 -31.19 8.63
CA LEU A 258 -20.70 -32.27 7.90
C LEU A 258 -20.64 -33.55 8.75
N ILE A 259 -20.23 -33.45 10.02
CA ILE A 259 -20.21 -34.57 10.97
C ILE A 259 -21.61 -35.16 11.16
N LYS A 260 -22.63 -34.31 11.34
CA LYS A 260 -24.03 -34.76 11.44
C LYS A 260 -24.43 -35.53 10.19
N ASN A 261 -24.15 -34.99 9.00
CA ASN A 261 -24.47 -35.64 7.73
C ASN A 261 -23.71 -36.97 7.53
N THR A 262 -22.45 -37.08 7.98
CA THR A 262 -21.71 -38.34 7.92
C THR A 262 -22.24 -39.38 8.92
N LEU A 263 -22.66 -38.95 10.11
CA LEU A 263 -23.21 -39.83 11.14
C LEU A 263 -24.63 -40.31 10.83
N THR A 264 -25.46 -39.47 10.19
CA THR A 264 -26.83 -39.86 9.80
C THR A 264 -26.89 -40.73 8.54
N GLY A 265 -25.76 -41.00 7.88
CA GLY A 265 -25.71 -41.60 6.56
C GLY A 265 -26.16 -40.61 5.49
N GLY A 266 -25.43 -40.55 4.37
CA GLY A 266 -25.84 -39.71 3.23
C GLY A 266 -27.18 -40.18 2.64
N PRO A 267 -27.87 -39.34 1.83
CA PRO A 267 -29.12 -39.72 1.17
C PRO A 267 -29.04 -41.02 0.36
N ASN A 268 -27.82 -41.40 -0.07
CA ASN A 268 -27.54 -42.58 -0.87
C ASN A 268 -26.56 -43.58 -0.17
N GLY A 269 -26.41 -43.52 1.16
CA GLY A 269 -25.38 -44.26 1.89
C GLY A 269 -25.91 -45.24 2.95
N GLY A 270 -26.43 -46.39 2.50
CA GLY A 270 -26.14 -47.72 3.06
C GLY A 270 -26.15 -47.98 4.57
N GLY A 271 -27.22 -47.64 5.30
CA GLY A 271 -27.52 -48.31 6.56
C GLY A 271 -28.27 -49.62 6.32
N ARG A 272 -27.59 -50.78 6.47
CA ARG A 272 -28.23 -52.10 6.43
C ARG A 272 -29.27 -52.19 7.56
N GLY A 273 -30.54 -52.03 7.20
CA GLY A 273 -31.66 -52.46 8.02
C GLY A 273 -32.75 -51.41 8.25
N ARG A 274 -33.58 -51.15 7.23
CA ARG A 274 -35.05 -51.33 7.29
C ARG A 274 -35.76 -50.81 6.03
N ARG A 275 -36.54 -51.73 5.45
CA ARG A 275 -37.75 -51.60 4.59
C ARG A 275 -37.88 -50.39 3.68
N TRP A 276 -37.86 -50.68 2.39
CA TRP A 276 -38.62 -50.07 1.30
C TRP A 276 -39.79 -49.19 1.76
N SER A 277 -39.55 -47.89 1.92
CA SER A 277 -40.59 -46.88 1.76
C SER A 277 -40.40 -46.27 0.37
N ILE A 278 -41.34 -46.51 -0.52
CA ILE A 278 -41.41 -45.94 -1.88
C ILE A 278 -41.40 -44.40 -1.86
N TYR A 279 -41.77 -43.78 -0.74
CA TYR A 279 -41.61 -42.35 -0.52
C TYR A 279 -40.29 -42.05 0.17
N GLN A 280 -39.39 -41.37 -0.54
CA GLN A 280 -38.23 -40.72 0.04
C GLN A 280 -38.75 -39.77 1.13
N ARG A 281 -38.43 -40.01 2.41
CA ARG A 281 -38.89 -39.17 3.53
C ARG A 281 -38.47 -37.72 3.25
N PHE A 282 -39.43 -36.89 2.86
CA PHE A 282 -39.21 -35.48 2.57
C PHE A 282 -39.16 -34.72 3.90
N ASP A 283 -37.94 -34.46 4.38
CA ASP A 283 -37.74 -33.69 5.58
C ASP A 283 -38.01 -32.20 5.28
N VAL A 284 -39.17 -31.72 5.76
CA VAL A 284 -39.67 -30.36 5.50
C VAL A 284 -38.68 -29.29 5.97
N GLU A 285 -37.93 -29.53 7.05
CA GLU A 285 -36.95 -28.58 7.57
C GLU A 285 -35.73 -28.47 6.65
N ILE A 286 -35.28 -29.60 6.09
CA ILE A 286 -34.18 -29.63 5.13
C ILE A 286 -34.61 -28.99 3.82
N ALA A 287 -35.82 -29.29 3.35
CA ALA A 287 -36.38 -28.68 2.15
C ALA A 287 -36.56 -27.16 2.30
N ALA A 288 -37.07 -26.69 3.43
CA ALA A 288 -37.21 -25.27 3.74
C ALA A 288 -35.85 -24.56 3.77
N ARG A 289 -34.82 -25.16 4.38
CA ARG A 289 -33.45 -24.62 4.36
C ARG A 289 -32.88 -24.52 2.95
N ARG A 290 -32.98 -25.59 2.15
CA ARG A 290 -32.51 -25.59 0.75
C ARG A 290 -33.26 -24.57 -0.10
N TRP A 291 -34.57 -24.45 0.11
CA TRP A 291 -35.39 -23.45 -0.56
C TRP A 291 -34.94 -22.04 -0.19
N LEU A 292 -34.75 -21.74 1.10
CA LEU A 292 -34.25 -20.44 1.56
C LEU A 292 -32.86 -20.12 0.98
N GLU A 293 -31.94 -21.09 0.94
CA GLU A 293 -30.63 -20.92 0.33
C GLU A 293 -30.71 -20.67 -1.18
N LYS A 294 -31.53 -21.44 -1.90
CA LYS A 294 -31.78 -21.25 -3.33
C LYS A 294 -32.40 -19.89 -3.62
N THR A 295 -33.37 -19.46 -2.81
CA THR A 295 -34.03 -18.15 -2.93
C THR A 295 -33.05 -17.01 -2.65
N ARG A 296 -32.20 -17.13 -1.61
CA ARG A 296 -31.14 -16.15 -1.33
C ARG A 296 -30.12 -16.05 -2.46
N ARG A 297 -29.64 -17.18 -2.99
CA ARG A 297 -28.71 -17.22 -4.14
C ARG A 297 -29.34 -16.61 -5.39
N SER A 298 -30.59 -16.97 -5.68
CA SER A 298 -31.35 -16.43 -6.82
C SER A 298 -31.53 -14.92 -6.69
N ARG A 299 -31.89 -14.42 -5.49
CA ARG A 299 -32.00 -12.98 -5.21
C ARG A 299 -30.67 -12.27 -5.41
N LYS A 300 -29.56 -12.82 -4.88
CA LYS A 300 -28.21 -12.26 -5.07
C LYS A 300 -27.84 -12.17 -6.56
N THR A 301 -28.09 -13.23 -7.32
CA THR A 301 -27.79 -13.28 -8.76
C THR A 301 -28.62 -12.27 -9.55
N ARG A 302 -29.91 -12.10 -9.21
CA ARG A 302 -30.77 -11.06 -9.80
C ARG A 302 -30.25 -9.65 -9.54
N LEU A 303 -29.83 -9.36 -8.30
CA LEU A 303 -29.26 -8.06 -7.94
C LEU A 303 -27.97 -7.77 -8.71
N ILE A 304 -27.07 -8.76 -8.82
CA ILE A 304 -25.83 -8.63 -9.60
C ILE A 304 -26.16 -8.33 -11.07
N ARG A 305 -27.10 -9.07 -11.66
CA ARG A 305 -27.52 -8.86 -13.06
C ARG A 305 -28.14 -7.47 -13.26
N GLU A 306 -28.92 -6.99 -12.30
CA GLU A 306 -29.50 -5.64 -12.33
C GLU A 306 -28.41 -4.55 -12.24
N GLU A 307 -27.40 -4.75 -11.38
CA GLU A 307 -26.24 -3.85 -11.29
C GLU A 307 -25.41 -3.83 -12.59
N ASP A 308 -25.15 -5.00 -13.18
CA ASP A 308 -24.44 -5.12 -14.45
C ASP A 308 -25.21 -4.44 -15.60
N GLU A 309 -26.52 -4.65 -15.69
CA GLU A 309 -27.36 -4.04 -16.73
C GLU A 309 -27.36 -2.51 -16.62
N LYS A 310 -27.50 -1.97 -15.41
CA LYS A 310 -27.36 -0.52 -15.15
C LYS A 310 -25.98 -0.01 -15.54
N ASP A 311 -24.92 -0.79 -15.32
CA ASP A 311 -23.57 -0.43 -15.72
C ASP A 311 -23.43 -0.40 -17.25
N PHE A 312 -24.01 -1.37 -17.95
CA PHE A 312 -23.93 -1.48 -19.42
C PHE A 312 -24.61 -0.33 -20.12
N GLN A 313 -25.71 0.19 -19.57
CA GLN A 313 -26.39 1.38 -20.08
C GLN A 313 -25.50 2.63 -20.05
N SER A 314 -24.54 2.69 -19.12
CA SER A 314 -23.61 3.82 -19.00
C SER A 314 -22.36 3.71 -19.89
N LEU A 315 -22.14 2.57 -20.53
CA LEU A 315 -21.02 2.33 -21.44
C LEU A 315 -21.44 2.61 -22.89
N PRO A 316 -20.51 2.99 -23.78
CA PRO A 316 -20.83 3.14 -25.19
C PRO A 316 -21.41 1.83 -25.77
N PRO A 317 -22.32 1.91 -26.76
CA PRO A 317 -22.87 0.71 -27.39
C PRO A 317 -21.74 -0.11 -28.03
N ILE A 318 -21.85 -1.43 -27.93
CA ILE A 318 -20.93 -2.33 -28.64
C ILE A 318 -21.30 -2.22 -30.12
N ILE A 319 -20.34 -1.79 -30.94
CA ILE A 319 -20.50 -1.83 -32.39
C ILE A 319 -20.25 -3.27 -32.80
N GLU A 320 -21.32 -4.05 -32.91
CA GLU A 320 -21.25 -5.36 -33.55
C GLU A 320 -21.08 -5.13 -35.04
N ARG A 321 -19.92 -5.51 -35.58
CA ARG A 321 -19.72 -5.59 -37.02
C ARG A 321 -20.61 -6.72 -37.52
N LYS A 322 -21.80 -6.38 -38.04
CA LYS A 322 -22.57 -7.34 -38.82
C LYS A 322 -21.78 -7.61 -40.10
N PRO A 323 -21.54 -8.89 -40.46
CA PRO A 323 -20.84 -9.20 -41.70
C PRO A 323 -21.62 -8.59 -42.86
N THR A 324 -20.93 -7.83 -43.71
CA THR A 324 -21.54 -7.25 -44.92
C THR A 324 -21.37 -8.27 -46.05
N SER A 325 -22.25 -8.29 -47.04
CA SER A 325 -22.17 -9.21 -48.19
C SER A 325 -20.85 -9.16 -48.98
N SER A 326 -20.00 -8.16 -48.72
CA SER A 326 -18.67 -7.96 -49.30
C SER A 326 -17.52 -8.49 -48.44
N ASP A 327 -17.76 -9.11 -47.28
CA ASP A 327 -16.70 -9.70 -46.46
C ASP A 327 -16.04 -10.89 -47.19
N PRO A 328 -14.70 -10.93 -47.38
CA PRO A 328 -14.02 -11.99 -48.13
C PRO A 328 -14.18 -13.41 -47.56
N LEU A 329 -14.69 -13.55 -46.33
CA LEU A 329 -15.05 -14.84 -45.72
C LEU A 329 -16.41 -15.38 -46.18
N LEU A 330 -17.21 -14.56 -46.88
CA LEU A 330 -18.34 -14.98 -47.72
C LEU A 330 -17.89 -15.30 -49.16
N GLY A 331 -16.57 -15.24 -49.42
CA GLY A 331 -15.94 -15.66 -50.66
C GLY A 331 -15.91 -17.17 -50.79
N ASP A 332 -16.90 -17.68 -51.50
CA ASP A 332 -16.90 -18.88 -52.34
C ASP A 332 -15.86 -19.97 -52.02
N ASN A 333 -16.03 -20.66 -50.88
CA ASN A 333 -15.56 -22.02 -50.75
C ASN A 333 -16.56 -22.84 -49.90
N ARG A 334 -17.27 -23.71 -50.62
CA ARG A 334 -18.34 -24.60 -50.17
C ARG A 334 -17.96 -25.41 -48.91
N ARG A 335 -18.35 -24.92 -47.73
CA ARG A 335 -18.82 -25.76 -46.61
C ARG A 335 -20.31 -25.54 -46.44
N PHE A 336 -21.08 -26.22 -47.27
CA PHE A 336 -22.54 -26.20 -47.18
C PHE A 336 -22.96 -27.00 -45.93
N GLY A 337 -23.52 -26.33 -44.91
CA GLY A 337 -24.11 -26.98 -43.73
C GLY A 337 -23.62 -26.54 -42.34
N THR A 338 -22.61 -25.68 -42.24
CA THR A 338 -22.20 -25.09 -40.94
C THR A 338 -22.45 -23.60 -40.95
N PHE A 339 -23.69 -23.20 -40.65
CA PHE A 339 -23.98 -21.82 -40.26
C PHE A 339 -23.43 -21.61 -38.86
N PRO A 340 -22.60 -20.58 -38.60
CA PRO A 340 -22.21 -20.24 -37.24
C PRO A 340 -23.48 -19.98 -36.43
N SER A 341 -23.76 -20.80 -35.43
CA SER A 341 -24.84 -20.53 -34.48
C SER A 341 -24.42 -19.38 -33.56
N ASP A 342 -25.39 -18.59 -33.09
CA ASP A 342 -25.15 -17.59 -32.03
C ASP A 342 -24.44 -18.22 -30.80
N ASP A 343 -24.67 -19.51 -30.57
CA ASP A 343 -24.02 -20.26 -29.49
C ASP A 343 -22.56 -20.62 -29.80
N ASP A 344 -22.22 -20.84 -31.08
CA ASP A 344 -20.84 -21.06 -31.52
C ASP A 344 -20.02 -19.78 -31.36
N GLU A 345 -20.60 -18.63 -31.70
CA GLU A 345 -19.96 -17.33 -31.54
C GLU A 345 -19.74 -17.00 -30.06
N LYS A 346 -20.74 -17.21 -29.19
CA LYS A 346 -20.60 -17.04 -27.74
C LYS A 346 -19.53 -17.97 -27.17
N THR A 347 -19.49 -19.22 -27.62
CA THR A 347 -18.49 -20.21 -27.18
C THR A 347 -17.09 -19.80 -27.61
N GLN A 348 -16.93 -19.29 -28.83
CA GLN A 348 -15.66 -18.75 -29.32
C GLN A 348 -15.22 -17.53 -28.50
N ARG A 349 -16.12 -16.56 -28.28
CA ARG A 349 -15.89 -15.37 -27.43
C ARG A 349 -15.46 -15.80 -26.03
N ARG A 350 -16.18 -16.75 -25.40
CA ARG A 350 -15.83 -17.32 -24.10
C ARG A 350 -14.44 -17.98 -24.09
N GLY A 351 -14.11 -18.78 -25.09
CA GLY A 351 -12.79 -19.41 -25.22
C GLY A 351 -11.64 -18.40 -25.29
N THR A 352 -11.85 -17.26 -25.96
CA THR A 352 -10.84 -16.18 -25.99
C THR A 352 -10.65 -15.52 -24.61
N VAL A 353 -11.73 -15.34 -23.85
CA VAL A 353 -11.68 -14.80 -22.49
C VAL A 353 -10.94 -15.77 -21.55
N GLU A 354 -11.26 -17.06 -21.61
CA GLU A 354 -10.62 -18.08 -20.77
C GLU A 354 -9.11 -18.17 -21.04
N ARG A 355 -8.69 -18.12 -22.32
CA ARG A 355 -7.26 -18.06 -22.69
C ARG A 355 -6.57 -16.80 -22.18
N ARG A 356 -7.27 -15.66 -22.18
CA ARG A 356 -6.75 -14.38 -21.68
C ARG A 356 -6.55 -14.42 -20.16
N ASP A 357 -7.53 -14.95 -19.43
CA ASP A 357 -7.51 -15.12 -17.97
C ASP A 357 -6.51 -16.20 -17.54
N ALA A 358 -6.10 -17.11 -18.42
CA ALA A 358 -5.07 -18.12 -18.14
C ALA A 358 -3.63 -17.60 -18.20
N ARG A 359 -3.42 -16.38 -18.70
CA ARG A 359 -2.07 -15.78 -18.78
C ARG A 359 -1.56 -15.44 -17.39
N VAL A 360 -0.40 -16.02 -17.02
CA VAL A 360 0.24 -15.77 -15.72
C VAL A 360 0.70 -14.33 -15.56
N LEU A 361 1.20 -13.70 -16.63
CA LEU A 361 1.66 -12.31 -16.64
C LEU A 361 0.99 -11.54 -17.79
N PRO A 362 -0.18 -10.91 -17.54
CA PRO A 362 -0.84 -10.09 -18.54
C PRO A 362 -0.16 -8.72 -18.65
N PHE A 363 0.63 -8.51 -19.71
CA PHE A 363 1.33 -7.25 -19.99
C PHE A 363 0.43 -6.00 -19.97
N GLU A 364 -0.86 -6.17 -20.31
CA GLU A 364 -1.86 -5.10 -20.32
C GLU A 364 -2.04 -4.42 -18.96
N PHE A 365 -1.84 -5.15 -17.86
CA PHE A 365 -1.95 -4.64 -16.50
C PHE A 365 -0.57 -4.40 -15.87
N VAL A 366 0.44 -5.20 -16.24
CA VAL A 366 1.80 -5.08 -15.71
C VAL A 366 2.50 -3.82 -16.21
N TRP A 367 2.37 -3.47 -17.49
CA TRP A 367 3.05 -2.29 -18.06
C TRP A 367 2.63 -0.97 -17.40
N PRO A 368 1.32 -0.67 -17.21
CA PRO A 368 0.90 0.52 -16.46
C PRO A 368 1.44 0.58 -15.02
N LEU A 369 1.62 -0.57 -14.36
CA LEU A 369 2.21 -0.64 -13.02
C LEU A 369 3.69 -0.24 -13.04
N VAL A 370 4.47 -0.79 -13.98
CA VAL A 370 5.89 -0.41 -14.15
C VAL A 370 6.02 1.08 -14.45
N VAL A 371 5.16 1.61 -15.34
CA VAL A 371 5.12 3.04 -15.65
C VAL A 371 4.78 3.88 -14.41
N SER A 372 3.79 3.47 -13.61
CA SER A 372 3.43 4.17 -12.38
C SER A 372 4.58 4.24 -11.36
N TRP A 373 5.33 3.15 -11.21
CA TRP A 373 6.49 3.10 -10.33
C TRP A 373 7.63 3.98 -10.84
N LEU A 374 7.94 3.92 -12.15
CA LEU A 374 8.96 4.77 -12.77
C LEU A 374 8.63 6.26 -12.63
N ILE A 375 7.35 6.64 -12.82
CA ILE A 375 6.90 8.02 -12.64
C ILE A 375 7.19 8.51 -11.22
N ILE A 376 6.85 7.73 -10.19
CA ILE A 376 7.11 8.07 -8.79
C ILE A 376 8.61 8.08 -8.48
N LEU A 377 9.37 7.13 -9.02
CA LEU A 377 10.81 7.07 -8.85
C LEU A 377 11.49 8.34 -9.39
N VAL A 378 11.19 8.69 -10.65
CA VAL A 378 11.71 9.91 -11.29
C VAL A 378 11.28 11.13 -10.49
N GLN A 379 9.99 11.22 -10.12
CA GLN A 379 9.49 12.31 -9.27
C GLN A 379 10.29 12.44 -7.96
N ALA A 380 10.59 11.32 -7.28
CA ALA A 380 11.34 11.33 -6.03
C ALA A 380 12.77 11.86 -6.22
N PHE A 381 13.45 11.46 -7.31
CA PHE A 381 14.77 12.00 -7.68
C PHE A 381 14.72 13.49 -8.01
N LEU A 382 13.72 13.94 -8.76
CA LEU A 382 13.58 15.35 -9.14
C LEU A 382 13.25 16.24 -7.94
N ARG A 383 12.40 15.75 -7.01
CA ARG A 383 11.99 16.50 -5.82
C ARG A 383 13.08 16.55 -4.74
N GLY A 384 13.95 15.54 -4.66
CA GLY A 384 14.89 15.38 -3.56
C GLY A 384 14.24 14.81 -2.29
N GLY A 385 15.07 14.48 -1.31
CA GLY A 385 14.66 13.80 -0.08
C GLY A 385 15.35 14.36 1.17
N HIS A 386 15.12 13.71 2.31
CA HIS A 386 15.77 14.11 3.57
C HIS A 386 17.28 13.85 3.46
N GLY A 387 18.09 14.91 3.44
CA GLY A 387 19.56 14.82 3.35
C GLY A 387 20.13 14.65 1.94
N ALA A 388 19.32 14.68 0.88
CA ALA A 388 19.78 14.66 -0.51
C ALA A 388 19.18 15.84 -1.28
N PRO A 389 20.01 16.73 -1.87
CA PRO A 389 19.51 17.87 -2.63
C PRO A 389 18.68 17.40 -3.82
N SER A 390 17.70 18.21 -4.21
CA SER A 390 16.92 17.96 -5.42
C SER A 390 17.83 18.04 -6.66
N ALA A 391 17.68 17.10 -7.60
CA ALA A 391 18.53 17.07 -8.79
C ALA A 391 18.42 18.35 -9.64
N ILE A 392 17.29 19.07 -9.53
CA ILE A 392 17.02 20.32 -10.26
C ILE A 392 17.23 21.57 -9.37
N GLY A 393 17.58 21.40 -8.08
CA GLY A 393 17.76 22.54 -7.16
C GLY A 393 16.47 23.32 -6.87
N VAL A 394 15.33 22.65 -6.86
CA VAL A 394 14.02 23.28 -6.58
C VAL A 394 13.92 23.64 -5.10
N THR A 395 13.59 24.90 -4.82
CA THR A 395 13.38 25.39 -3.46
C THR A 395 12.04 24.92 -2.87
N CYS A 396 12.05 24.69 -1.56
CA CYS A 396 10.84 24.34 -0.81
C CYS A 396 9.78 25.44 -0.97
N ASN A 397 8.53 25.05 -1.18
CA ASN A 397 7.36 25.94 -1.35
C ASN A 397 7.31 26.77 -2.66
N SER A 398 8.14 26.47 -3.66
CA SER A 398 7.99 27.03 -5.00
C SER A 398 6.78 26.44 -5.76
N SER A 399 6.22 27.19 -6.71
CA SER A 399 5.20 26.67 -7.64
C SER A 399 5.72 25.46 -8.44
N ALA A 400 7.02 25.43 -8.75
CA ALA A 400 7.67 24.30 -9.40
C ALA A 400 7.69 23.05 -8.51
N TYR A 401 7.90 23.19 -7.20
CA TYR A 401 7.86 22.08 -6.25
C TYR A 401 6.47 21.42 -6.22
N TRP A 402 5.41 22.23 -6.19
CA TRP A 402 4.03 21.74 -6.22
C TRP A 402 3.65 21.15 -7.58
N ALA A 403 4.13 21.72 -8.68
CA ALA A 403 3.91 21.18 -10.02
C ALA A 403 4.55 19.79 -10.16
N ILE A 404 5.82 19.64 -9.78
CA ILE A 404 6.53 18.34 -9.77
C ILE A 404 5.86 17.36 -8.81
N THR A 405 5.25 17.84 -7.73
CA THR A 405 4.55 16.99 -6.78
C THR A 405 3.18 16.52 -7.28
N LEU A 406 2.36 17.39 -7.88
CA LEU A 406 0.97 17.11 -8.24
C LEU A 406 0.80 16.52 -9.65
N LEU A 407 1.63 16.91 -10.62
CA LEU A 407 1.50 16.45 -12.01
C LEU A 407 1.62 14.92 -12.16
N PRO A 408 2.60 14.25 -11.51
CA PRO A 408 2.65 12.78 -11.54
C PRO A 408 1.40 12.12 -10.93
N LEU A 409 0.80 12.72 -9.90
CA LEU A 409 -0.36 12.17 -9.21
C LEU A 409 -1.62 12.20 -10.09
N THR A 410 -1.78 13.24 -10.91
CA THR A 410 -2.89 13.29 -11.88
C THR A 410 -2.74 12.22 -12.96
N VAL A 411 -1.49 11.93 -13.39
CA VAL A 411 -1.21 10.83 -14.32
C VAL A 411 -1.54 9.48 -13.70
N LEU A 412 -1.17 9.23 -12.43
CA LEU A 412 -1.53 8.00 -11.73
C LEU A 412 -3.05 7.80 -11.60
N ALA A 413 -3.78 8.86 -11.27
CA ALA A 413 -5.24 8.84 -11.24
C ALA A 413 -5.82 8.52 -12.63
N GLY A 414 -5.28 9.13 -13.69
CA GLY A 414 -5.65 8.84 -15.07
C GLY A 414 -5.42 7.37 -15.47
N ILE A 415 -4.26 6.80 -15.09
CA ILE A 415 -3.94 5.38 -15.33
C ILE A 415 -4.94 4.47 -14.62
N SER A 416 -5.24 4.73 -13.34
CA SER A 416 -6.21 3.93 -12.58
C SER A 416 -7.61 4.00 -13.20
N LEU A 417 -8.06 5.18 -13.60
CA LEU A 417 -9.36 5.37 -14.28
C LEU A 417 -9.39 4.64 -15.64
N TYR A 418 -8.30 4.69 -16.41
CA TYR A 418 -8.18 3.98 -17.67
C TYR A 418 -8.28 2.46 -17.49
N ILE A 419 -7.54 1.90 -16.53
CA ILE A 419 -7.60 0.46 -16.20
C ILE A 419 -8.99 0.10 -15.71
N GLY A 420 -9.59 0.93 -14.86
CA GLY A 420 -10.96 0.77 -14.39
C GLY A 420 -11.97 0.72 -15.53
N TYR A 421 -11.88 1.61 -16.50
CA TYR A 421 -12.72 1.61 -17.70
C TYR A 421 -12.51 0.33 -18.52
N ARG A 422 -11.26 -0.09 -18.73
CA ARG A 422 -10.93 -1.35 -19.43
C ARG A 422 -11.51 -2.58 -18.71
N LEU A 423 -11.45 -2.63 -17.39
CA LEU A 423 -12.01 -3.72 -16.58
C LEU A 423 -13.54 -3.79 -16.72
N ARG A 424 -14.24 -2.65 -16.76
CA ARG A 424 -15.70 -2.61 -16.98
C ARG A 424 -16.09 -3.13 -18.36
N LEU A 425 -15.36 -2.73 -19.40
CA LEU A 425 -15.56 -3.26 -20.76
C LEU A 425 -15.34 -4.77 -20.78
N MET A 426 -14.26 -5.26 -20.17
CA MET A 426 -13.98 -6.70 -20.07
C MET A 426 -15.08 -7.44 -19.28
N ASN A 427 -15.59 -6.88 -18.19
CA ASN A 427 -16.69 -7.46 -17.44
C ASN A 427 -17.95 -7.60 -18.28
N ARG A 428 -18.30 -6.57 -19.06
CA ARG A 428 -19.42 -6.66 -20.01
C ARG A 428 -19.24 -7.79 -21.01
N PHE A 429 -18.04 -7.94 -21.59
CA PHE A 429 -17.75 -9.07 -22.49
C PHE A 429 -17.87 -10.43 -21.79
N LYS A 430 -17.43 -10.55 -20.53
CA LYS A 430 -17.57 -11.79 -19.74
C LYS A 430 -19.04 -12.15 -19.52
N VAL A 431 -19.87 -11.18 -19.14
CA VAL A 431 -21.31 -11.37 -18.91
C VAL A 431 -22.04 -11.76 -20.21
N LEU A 432 -21.77 -11.06 -21.32
CA LEU A 432 -22.42 -11.35 -22.61
C LEU A 432 -22.03 -12.71 -23.21
N SER A 433 -20.83 -13.21 -22.89
CA SER A 433 -20.34 -14.51 -23.39
C SER A 433 -20.77 -15.70 -22.51
N ASN A 434 -21.67 -15.49 -21.53
CA ASN A 434 -22.05 -16.50 -20.54
C ASN A 434 -20.84 -17.15 -19.85
N TYR A 435 -19.89 -16.32 -19.43
CA TYR A 435 -18.69 -16.77 -18.73
C TYR A 435 -19.05 -17.39 -17.36
N PRO A 436 -18.44 -18.52 -16.97
CA PRO A 436 -18.68 -19.12 -15.66
C PRO A 436 -17.94 -18.32 -14.58
N PHE A 437 -18.67 -17.43 -13.92
CA PHE A 437 -18.19 -16.75 -12.71
C PHE A 437 -18.14 -17.75 -11.56
N VAL A 438 -16.99 -17.83 -10.92
CA VAL A 438 -16.75 -18.67 -9.74
C VAL A 438 -17.08 -17.87 -8.48
N ASP A 439 -17.44 -18.54 -7.38
CA ASP A 439 -17.62 -17.87 -6.09
C ASP A 439 -16.33 -17.11 -5.69
N GLY A 440 -16.44 -15.79 -5.54
CA GLY A 440 -15.31 -14.87 -5.30
C GLY A 440 -14.89 -14.05 -6.52
N ASP A 441 -15.34 -14.40 -7.73
CA ASP A 441 -15.09 -13.58 -8.93
C ASP A 441 -15.82 -12.22 -8.81
N MET A 442 -15.10 -11.16 -9.18
CA MET A 442 -15.60 -9.80 -9.01
C MET A 442 -16.22 -9.25 -10.30
N HIS A 443 -17.44 -8.73 -10.17
CA HIS A 443 -18.12 -7.99 -11.23
C HIS A 443 -17.67 -6.53 -11.22
N TRP A 444 -17.01 -6.10 -12.30
CA TRP A 444 -16.50 -4.74 -12.42
C TRP A 444 -17.58 -3.79 -12.91
N VAL A 445 -18.19 -3.07 -11.96
CA VAL A 445 -19.16 -1.99 -12.19
C VAL A 445 -18.57 -0.63 -11.82
N LYS A 446 -19.14 0.47 -12.34
CA LYS A 446 -18.71 1.86 -12.12
C LYS A 446 -18.49 2.18 -10.64
N ARG A 447 -19.40 1.73 -9.77
CA ARG A 447 -19.30 1.95 -8.33
C ARG A 447 -18.03 1.33 -7.74
N ARG A 448 -17.72 0.08 -8.06
CA ARG A 448 -16.53 -0.62 -7.54
C ARG A 448 -15.25 0.00 -8.10
N VAL A 449 -15.25 0.29 -9.39
CA VAL A 449 -14.11 0.91 -10.09
C VAL A 449 -13.75 2.28 -9.52
N LEU A 450 -14.70 3.02 -8.94
CA LEU A 450 -14.42 4.28 -8.25
C LEU A 450 -14.14 4.09 -6.74
N MET A 451 -14.87 3.18 -6.09
CA MET A 451 -14.71 2.92 -4.66
C MET A 451 -13.33 2.33 -4.33
N PHE A 452 -12.87 1.32 -5.08
CA PHE A 452 -11.59 0.66 -4.81
C PHE A 452 -10.41 1.64 -4.84
N PRO A 453 -10.23 2.44 -5.90
CA PRO A 453 -9.19 3.46 -5.92
C PRO A 453 -9.27 4.45 -4.76
N ALA A 454 -10.47 4.93 -4.41
CA ALA A 454 -10.65 5.91 -3.32
C ALA A 454 -10.21 5.34 -1.97
N VAL A 455 -10.58 4.10 -1.66
CA VAL A 455 -10.16 3.44 -0.43
C VAL A 455 -8.68 3.06 -0.46
N CYS A 456 -8.13 2.75 -1.64
CA CYS A 456 -6.69 2.52 -1.79
C CYS A 456 -5.87 3.79 -1.58
N THR A 457 -6.40 4.96 -1.96
CA THR A 457 -5.77 6.25 -1.65
C THR A 457 -5.69 6.47 -0.15
N THR A 458 -6.79 6.27 0.59
CA THR A 458 -6.79 6.44 2.06
C THR A 458 -5.90 5.41 2.76
N ALA A 459 -5.91 4.16 2.29
CA ALA A 459 -5.00 3.12 2.72
C ALA A 459 -3.53 3.50 2.45
N GLY A 460 -3.25 4.08 1.28
CA GLY A 460 -1.92 4.57 0.90
C GLY A 460 -1.45 5.72 1.79
N VAL A 461 -2.34 6.66 2.14
CA VAL A 461 -2.04 7.75 3.09
C VAL A 461 -1.67 7.16 4.46
N ALA A 462 -2.49 6.26 4.99
CA ALA A 462 -2.21 5.61 6.28
C ALA A 462 -0.91 4.80 6.25
N ALA A 463 -0.66 4.04 5.17
CA ALA A 463 0.57 3.27 5.00
C ALA A 463 1.81 4.17 4.86
N GLY A 464 1.69 5.28 4.14
CA GLY A 464 2.74 6.28 3.97
C GLY A 464 3.07 6.97 5.29
N LEU A 465 2.05 7.34 6.07
CA LEU A 465 2.16 8.07 7.32
C LEU A 465 2.66 7.22 8.49
N LEU A 466 2.15 5.99 8.61
CA LEU A 466 2.34 5.15 9.80
C LEU A 466 3.27 3.96 9.57
N GLY A 467 3.69 3.68 8.34
CA GLY A 467 4.52 2.52 8.02
C GLY A 467 3.80 1.17 8.14
N ILE A 468 2.48 1.19 8.30
CA ILE A 468 1.63 -0.01 8.32
C ILE A 468 1.36 -0.43 6.88
N GLY A 469 2.06 -1.44 6.38
CA GLY A 469 1.97 -1.89 4.97
C GLY A 469 0.53 -1.94 4.43
N GLY A 470 0.29 -1.35 3.25
CA GLY A 470 -1.06 -1.13 2.71
C GLY A 470 -1.91 -2.40 2.54
N GLY A 471 -1.27 -3.57 2.47
CA GLY A 471 -1.94 -4.88 2.43
C GLY A 471 -2.84 -5.15 3.63
N MET A 472 -2.51 -4.64 4.82
CA MET A 472 -3.35 -4.84 6.02
C MET A 472 -4.68 -4.08 5.93
N VAL A 473 -4.68 -2.93 5.26
CA VAL A 473 -5.91 -2.16 5.04
C VAL A 473 -6.68 -2.75 3.85
N LYS A 474 -5.99 -3.10 2.76
CA LYS A 474 -6.60 -3.67 1.55
C LYS A 474 -7.23 -5.05 1.77
N GLY A 475 -6.61 -5.92 2.58
CA GLY A 475 -7.02 -7.31 2.78
C GLY A 475 -8.47 -7.49 3.26
N PRO A 476 -8.88 -6.86 4.39
CA PRO A 476 -10.26 -6.95 4.87
C PRO A 476 -11.30 -6.45 3.87
N ILE A 477 -10.97 -5.43 3.08
CA ILE A 477 -11.84 -4.85 2.04
C ILE A 477 -12.00 -5.82 0.87
N MET A 478 -10.90 -6.43 0.40
CA MET A 478 -10.95 -7.44 -0.65
C MET A 478 -11.84 -8.62 -0.25
N LEU A 479 -11.74 -9.08 1.01
CA LEU A 479 -12.59 -10.12 1.57
C LEU A 479 -14.07 -9.72 1.72
N GLU A 480 -14.41 -8.43 1.70
CA GLU A 480 -15.80 -7.96 1.74
C GLU A 480 -16.39 -7.77 0.34
N ALA A 481 -15.54 -7.52 -0.64
CA ALA A 481 -15.96 -7.25 -2.01
C ALA A 481 -16.23 -8.51 -2.85
N GLY A 482 -15.67 -9.67 -2.46
CA GLY A 482 -15.84 -10.94 -3.15
C GLY A 482 -15.48 -12.11 -2.27
#